data_AF-A0A3M2JS44-F1
#
_entry.id   AF-A0A3M2JS44-F1
#
_cell.length_a   1.000
_cell.length_b   1.000
_cell.length_c   1.000
_cell.angle_alpha   90.00
_cell.angle_beta   90.00
_cell.angle_gamma   90.00
#
_symmetry.space_group_name_H-M   'P 1'
#
loop_
_entity.id
_entity.type
_entity.pdbx_description
1 polymer ?
#
loop_
_entity_poly.entity_id
_entity_poly.type
_entity_poly.pdbx_seq_one_letter_code
_entity_poly.pdbx_strand_id
1 'polypeptide(L)'
;QSHVGVARRLARDPEARARRSAVLRIAPRVRGVGDAVLAAAELVETAQADAKAATEERDATERQSLLRSLGAEGLATIPPALRGQVKQLEEEQKRRATRAQRDVLDRAMIDLLSFYRDVLVLQLGSDVPLVNAEHEEAARSLAESTTAEQTVRRMDAVGEARTRIEVNVAPLLAVEAMLIALRPQA
;
A
#
# COMPACT_ATOMS: atom_id res chain seq x y z
N GLN A 1 -10.48 3.62 13.02
CA GLN A 1 -10.39 2.15 12.84
C GLN A 1 -9.29 1.61 13.76
N SER A 2 -9.52 0.47 14.42
CA SER A 2 -8.62 -0.02 15.47
C SER A 2 -7.30 -0.54 14.90
N HIS A 3 -6.19 0.08 15.28
CA HIS A 3 -4.81 -0.36 14.98
C HIS A 3 -4.49 -1.77 15.51
N VAL A 4 -5.37 -2.35 16.34
CA VAL A 4 -5.19 -3.68 16.95
C VAL A 4 -5.08 -4.80 15.91
N GLY A 5 -5.85 -4.75 14.82
CA GLY A 5 -5.78 -5.76 13.76
C GLY A 5 -4.41 -5.79 13.07
N VAL A 6 -3.84 -4.60 12.83
CA VAL A 6 -2.54 -4.49 12.17
C VAL A 6 -1.39 -4.73 13.14
N ALA A 7 -1.47 -4.25 14.38
CA ALA A 7 -0.49 -4.57 15.42
C ALA A 7 -0.39 -6.09 15.62
N ARG A 8 -1.52 -6.79 15.66
CA ARG A 8 -1.56 -8.26 15.78
C ARG A 8 -0.96 -8.95 14.56
N ARG A 9 -1.17 -8.42 13.35
CA ARG A 9 -0.55 -8.94 12.13
C ARG A 9 0.97 -8.75 12.17
N LEU A 10 1.45 -7.54 12.43
CA LEU A 10 2.89 -7.23 12.48
C LEU A 10 3.62 -8.06 13.56
N ALA A 11 2.96 -8.36 14.68
CA ALA A 11 3.51 -9.23 15.72
C ALA A 11 3.70 -10.69 15.28
N ARG A 12 2.95 -11.17 14.27
CA ARG A 12 2.91 -12.58 13.86
C ARG A 12 3.48 -12.86 12.47
N ASP A 13 3.61 -11.82 11.64
CA ASP A 13 3.99 -11.91 10.24
C ASP A 13 5.31 -11.13 10.02
N PRO A 14 6.47 -11.81 9.98
CA PRO A 14 7.76 -11.18 9.73
C PRO A 14 7.82 -10.46 8.37
N GLU A 15 7.15 -10.98 7.35
CA GLU A 15 7.10 -10.34 6.03
C GLU A 15 6.29 -9.03 6.09
N ALA A 16 5.19 -8.99 6.84
CA ALA A 16 4.45 -7.75 7.05
C ALA A 16 5.31 -6.68 7.73
N ARG A 17 6.16 -7.06 8.67
CA ARG A 17 7.14 -6.14 9.28
C ARG A 17 8.17 -5.67 8.27
N ALA A 18 8.74 -6.58 7.48
CA ALA A 18 9.70 -6.23 6.44
C ALA A 18 9.12 -5.25 5.41
N ARG A 19 7.87 -5.51 4.94
CA ARG A 19 7.13 -4.62 4.04
C ARG A 19 6.89 -3.25 4.64
N ARG A 20 6.37 -3.18 5.87
CA ARG A 20 6.18 -1.90 6.56
C ARG A 20 7.49 -1.14 6.70
N SER A 21 8.56 -1.82 7.11
CA SER A 21 9.88 -1.22 7.24
C SER A 21 10.41 -0.70 5.89
N ALA A 22 10.14 -1.39 4.79
CA ALA A 22 10.47 -0.92 3.44
C ALA A 22 9.70 0.35 3.05
N VAL A 23 8.40 0.42 3.35
CA VAL A 23 7.58 1.62 3.14
C VAL A 23 8.13 2.80 3.94
N LEU A 24 8.45 2.60 5.23
CA LEU A 24 8.97 3.68 6.08
C LEU A 24 10.34 4.21 5.62
N ARG A 25 11.15 3.37 4.96
CA ARG A 25 12.41 3.78 4.34
C ARG A 25 12.24 4.63 3.07
N ILE A 26 11.04 4.71 2.49
CA ILE A 26 10.80 5.55 1.30
C ILE A 26 11.02 7.04 1.63
N ALA A 27 10.45 7.51 2.75
CA ALA A 27 10.48 8.92 3.13
C ALA A 27 11.90 9.54 3.16
N PRO A 28 12.91 8.93 3.81
CA PRO A 28 14.28 9.47 3.79
C PRO A 28 15.06 9.20 2.49
N ARG A 29 14.62 8.25 1.65
CA ARG A 29 15.32 7.86 0.40
C ARG A 29 15.00 8.79 -0.78
N VAL A 30 13.79 9.34 -0.84
CA VAL A 30 13.33 10.11 -2.00
C VAL A 30 13.91 11.53 -1.99
N ARG A 31 14.99 11.75 -2.75
CA ARG A 31 15.67 13.05 -2.85
C ARG A 31 15.38 13.78 -4.16
N GLY A 32 15.15 13.05 -5.25
CA GLY A 32 14.85 13.57 -6.58
C GLY A 32 13.56 13.03 -7.18
N VAL A 33 13.13 13.57 -8.34
CA VAL A 33 11.97 13.06 -9.09
C VAL A 33 12.21 11.60 -9.51
N GLY A 34 13.43 11.28 -9.96
CA GLY A 34 13.79 9.92 -10.36
C GLY A 34 13.60 8.91 -9.23
N ASP A 35 14.09 9.22 -8.02
CA ASP A 35 13.91 8.37 -6.84
C ASP A 35 12.42 8.19 -6.51
N ALA A 36 11.63 9.27 -6.64
CA ALA A 36 10.20 9.23 -6.37
C ALA A 36 9.45 8.30 -7.34
N VAL A 37 9.72 8.41 -8.64
CA VAL A 37 9.07 7.59 -9.67
C VAL A 37 9.46 6.12 -9.52
N LEU A 38 10.75 5.83 -9.29
CA LEU A 38 11.21 4.46 -9.06
C LEU A 38 10.61 3.84 -7.80
N ALA A 39 10.59 4.59 -6.69
CA ALA A 39 9.96 4.13 -5.45
C ALA A 39 8.44 3.95 -5.59
N ALA A 40 7.78 4.77 -6.42
CA ALA A 40 6.35 4.63 -6.69
C ALA A 40 6.05 3.35 -7.46
N ALA A 41 6.84 3.06 -8.50
CA ALA A 41 6.73 1.82 -9.27
C ALA A 41 6.94 0.60 -8.37
N GLU A 42 8.01 0.58 -7.58
CA GLU A 42 8.31 -0.48 -6.61
C GLU A 42 7.16 -0.71 -5.62
N LEU A 43 6.60 0.38 -5.07
CA LEU A 43 5.51 0.29 -4.10
C LEU A 43 4.23 -0.27 -4.73
N VAL A 44 3.88 0.18 -5.94
CA VAL A 44 2.67 -0.27 -6.64
C VAL A 44 2.79 -1.72 -7.12
N GLU A 45 3.97 -2.11 -7.61
CA GLU A 45 4.26 -3.51 -8.00
C GLU A 45 4.18 -4.44 -6.78
N THR A 46 4.80 -4.04 -5.67
CA THR A 46 4.72 -4.80 -4.41
C THR A 46 3.28 -4.94 -3.94
N ALA A 47 2.49 -3.85 -3.98
CA ALA A 47 1.08 -3.90 -3.60
C ALA A 47 0.25 -4.81 -4.53
N GLN A 48 0.58 -4.85 -5.82
CA GLN A 48 -0.07 -5.74 -6.78
C GLN A 48 0.28 -7.22 -6.51
N ALA A 49 1.55 -7.50 -6.22
CA ALA A 49 2.01 -8.84 -5.88
C ALA A 49 1.36 -9.35 -4.58
N ASP A 50 1.32 -8.52 -3.54
CA ASP A 50 0.66 -8.83 -2.27
C ASP A 50 -0.84 -9.10 -2.47
N ALA A 51 -1.52 -8.24 -3.24
CA ALA A 51 -2.94 -8.42 -3.54
C ALA A 51 -3.22 -9.74 -4.27
N LYS A 52 -2.36 -10.12 -5.23
CA LYS A 52 -2.45 -11.38 -5.95
C LYS A 52 -2.22 -12.57 -5.02
N ALA A 53 -1.15 -12.54 -4.23
CA ALA A 53 -0.82 -13.62 -3.29
C ALA A 53 -1.94 -13.84 -2.26
N ALA A 54 -2.59 -12.76 -1.81
CA ALA A 54 -3.70 -12.83 -0.86
C ALA A 54 -4.98 -13.49 -1.43
N THR A 55 -5.17 -13.50 -2.75
CA THR A 55 -6.39 -14.06 -3.37
C THR A 55 -6.15 -15.32 -4.19
N GLU A 56 -4.91 -15.65 -4.56
CA GLU A 56 -4.58 -16.74 -5.50
C GLU A 56 -5.18 -18.10 -5.14
N GLU A 57 -4.98 -18.59 -3.92
CA GLU A 57 -5.50 -19.90 -3.47
C GLU A 57 -7.04 -19.92 -3.49
N ARG A 58 -7.65 -18.82 -3.02
CA ARG A 58 -9.10 -18.66 -2.99
C ARG A 58 -9.68 -18.61 -4.40
N ASP A 59 -9.07 -17.84 -5.28
CA ASP A 59 -9.52 -17.65 -6.66
C ASP A 59 -9.41 -18.96 -7.46
N ALA A 60 -8.35 -19.74 -7.23
CA ALA A 60 -8.20 -21.09 -7.79
C ALA A 60 -9.28 -22.06 -7.28
N THR A 61 -9.55 -22.05 -5.98
CA THR A 61 -10.60 -22.88 -5.35
C THR A 61 -11.99 -22.52 -5.86
N GLU A 62 -12.32 -21.23 -5.95
CA GLU A 62 -13.59 -20.73 -6.47
C GLU A 62 -13.78 -21.14 -7.93
N ARG A 63 -12.72 -21.05 -8.75
CA ARG A 63 -12.74 -21.48 -10.15
C ARG A 63 -12.99 -22.99 -10.28
N GLN A 64 -12.27 -23.81 -9.51
CA GLN A 64 -12.46 -25.26 -9.54
C GLN A 64 -13.88 -25.64 -9.08
N SER A 65 -14.37 -25.01 -8.02
CA SER A 65 -15.74 -25.21 -7.53
C SER A 65 -16.79 -24.87 -8.59
N LEU A 66 -16.62 -23.75 -9.30
CA LEU A 66 -17.51 -23.36 -10.39
C LEU A 66 -17.51 -24.41 -11.50
N LEU A 67 -16.33 -24.83 -11.99
CA LEU A 67 -16.22 -25.82 -13.05
C LEU A 67 -16.86 -27.16 -12.65
N ARG A 68 -16.69 -27.59 -11.40
CA ARG A 68 -17.39 -28.77 -10.85
C ARG A 68 -18.90 -28.62 -10.92
N SER A 69 -19.43 -27.50 -10.43
CA SER A 69 -20.88 -27.26 -10.40
C SER A 69 -21.51 -27.23 -11.80
N LEU A 70 -20.73 -26.85 -12.81
CA LEU A 70 -21.16 -26.78 -14.21
C LEU A 70 -20.91 -28.08 -14.99
N GLY A 71 -20.42 -29.14 -14.35
CA GLY A 71 -20.08 -30.40 -15.01
C GLY A 71 -18.90 -30.30 -16.00
N ALA A 72 -18.06 -29.29 -15.82
CA ALA A 72 -16.93 -28.97 -16.70
C ALA A 72 -15.56 -29.21 -16.04
N GLU A 73 -15.53 -29.90 -14.89
CA GLU A 73 -14.27 -30.27 -14.23
C GLU A 73 -13.43 -31.18 -15.13
N GLY A 74 -12.12 -30.89 -15.23
CA GLY A 74 -11.18 -31.69 -16.01
C GLY A 74 -11.28 -31.50 -17.54
N LEU A 75 -12.21 -30.67 -18.04
CA LEU A 75 -12.27 -30.36 -19.47
C LEU A 75 -11.09 -29.47 -19.88
N ALA A 76 -10.39 -29.86 -20.95
CA ALA A 76 -9.30 -29.06 -21.52
C ALA A 76 -9.76 -27.73 -22.12
N THR A 77 -11.05 -27.60 -22.45
CA THR A 77 -11.63 -26.37 -23.03
C THR A 77 -13.03 -26.15 -22.47
N ILE A 78 -13.31 -24.92 -22.06
CA ILE A 78 -14.62 -24.53 -21.53
C ILE A 78 -15.64 -24.42 -22.68
N PRO A 79 -16.75 -25.17 -22.63
CA PRO A 79 -17.83 -25.10 -23.62
C PRO A 79 -18.37 -23.67 -23.78
N PRO A 80 -18.76 -23.23 -25.00
CA PRO A 80 -19.25 -21.86 -25.25
C PRO A 80 -20.37 -21.42 -24.32
N ALA A 81 -21.30 -22.32 -23.98
CA ALA A 81 -22.43 -22.05 -23.09
C ALA A 81 -22.00 -21.66 -21.65
N LEU A 82 -20.83 -22.11 -21.18
CA LEU A 82 -20.34 -21.90 -19.82
C LEU A 82 -19.37 -20.72 -19.69
N ARG A 83 -18.87 -20.19 -20.82
CA ARG A 83 -17.87 -19.10 -20.82
C ARG A 83 -18.38 -17.83 -20.13
N GLY A 84 -19.68 -17.56 -20.20
CA GLY A 84 -20.28 -16.39 -19.54
C GLY A 84 -20.12 -16.43 -18.02
N GLN A 85 -20.36 -17.58 -17.39
CA GLN A 85 -20.25 -17.77 -15.95
C GLN A 85 -18.80 -17.69 -15.47
N VAL A 86 -17.88 -18.30 -16.21
CA VAL A 86 -16.43 -18.22 -15.92
C VAL A 86 -15.93 -16.79 -16.04
N LYS A 87 -16.36 -16.07 -17.08
CA LYS A 87 -16.01 -14.65 -17.25
C LYS A 87 -16.55 -13.78 -16.11
N GLN A 88 -17.78 -14.01 -15.66
CA GLN A 88 -18.35 -13.30 -14.50
C GLN A 88 -17.51 -13.53 -13.24
N LEU A 89 -17.11 -14.78 -12.96
CA LEU A 89 -16.23 -15.09 -11.83
C LEU A 89 -14.88 -14.36 -11.96
N GLU A 90 -14.26 -14.37 -13.14
CA GLU A 90 -12.99 -13.67 -13.40
C GLU A 90 -13.12 -12.15 -13.20
N GLU A 91 -14.24 -11.55 -13.60
CA GLU A 91 -14.52 -10.13 -13.36
C GLU A 91 -14.68 -9.81 -11.86
N GLU A 92 -15.34 -10.68 -11.10
CA GLU A 92 -15.47 -10.55 -9.64
C GLU A 92 -14.12 -10.68 -8.93
N GLN A 93 -13.31 -11.67 -9.33
CA GLN A 93 -11.95 -11.86 -8.83
C GLN A 93 -11.07 -10.65 -9.14
N LYS A 94 -11.14 -10.12 -10.37
CA LYS A 94 -10.43 -8.90 -10.76
C LYS A 94 -10.83 -7.70 -9.89
N ARG A 95 -12.14 -7.48 -9.65
CA ARG A 95 -12.62 -6.41 -8.77
C ARG A 95 -12.11 -6.58 -7.33
N ARG A 96 -12.05 -7.81 -6.83
CA ARG A 96 -11.50 -8.14 -5.51
C ARG A 96 -10.01 -7.84 -5.42
N ALA A 97 -9.23 -8.27 -6.42
CA ALA A 97 -7.80 -7.99 -6.51
C ALA A 97 -7.51 -6.48 -6.58
N THR A 98 -8.29 -5.71 -7.35
CA THR A 98 -8.17 -4.25 -7.40
C THR A 98 -8.44 -3.61 -6.03
N ARG A 99 -9.46 -4.06 -5.29
CA ARG A 99 -9.71 -3.56 -3.93
C ARG A 99 -8.57 -3.91 -2.97
N ALA A 100 -8.10 -5.17 -3.00
CA ALA A 100 -6.98 -5.60 -2.17
C ALA A 100 -5.70 -4.77 -2.44
N GLN A 101 -5.40 -4.46 -3.70
CA GLN A 101 -4.27 -3.59 -4.04
C GLN A 101 -4.43 -2.18 -3.45
N ARG A 102 -5.64 -1.59 -3.54
CA ARG A 102 -5.92 -0.28 -2.94
C ARG A 102 -5.78 -0.29 -1.42
N ASP A 103 -6.24 -1.35 -0.76
CA ASP A 103 -6.12 -1.51 0.69
C ASP A 103 -4.65 -1.61 1.13
N VAL A 104 -3.81 -2.32 0.36
CA VAL A 104 -2.36 -2.40 0.62
C VAL A 104 -1.69 -1.04 0.45
N LEU A 105 -2.05 -0.28 -0.58
CA LEU A 105 -1.52 1.08 -0.79
C LEU A 105 -2.00 2.06 0.28
N ASP A 106 -3.27 2.00 0.68
CA ASP A 106 -3.81 2.80 1.79
C ASP A 106 -3.05 2.53 3.08
N ARG A 107 -2.77 1.26 3.36
CA ARG A 107 -1.96 0.86 4.51
C ARG A 107 -0.56 1.46 4.47
N ALA A 108 0.11 1.41 3.32
CA ALA A 108 1.44 2.02 3.16
C ALA A 108 1.40 3.54 3.39
N MET A 109 0.37 4.22 2.89
CA MET A 109 0.17 5.66 3.12
C MET A 109 -0.09 5.99 4.58
N ILE A 110 -0.87 5.17 5.31
CA ILE A 110 -1.05 5.31 6.76
C ILE A 110 0.27 5.11 7.52
N ASP A 111 1.09 4.14 7.10
CA ASP A 111 2.40 3.92 7.71
C ASP A 111 3.31 5.14 7.47
N LEU A 112 3.32 5.73 6.27
CA LEU A 112 4.01 7.00 5.99
C LEU A 112 3.50 8.17 6.85
N LEU A 113 2.18 8.32 6.99
CA LEU A 113 1.59 9.34 7.88
C LEU A 113 2.06 9.16 9.33
N SER A 114 2.15 7.92 9.81
CA SER A 114 2.64 7.63 11.16
C SER A 114 4.10 8.05 11.35
N PHE A 115 4.92 7.91 10.31
CA PHE A 115 6.32 8.33 10.33
C PHE A 115 6.45 9.86 10.32
N TYR A 116 5.69 10.54 9.46
CA TYR A 116 5.68 12.02 9.48
C TYR A 116 5.11 12.60 10.76
N ARG A 117 4.16 11.90 11.42
CA ARG A 117 3.73 12.26 12.77
C ARG A 117 4.87 12.21 13.76
N ASP A 118 5.71 11.17 13.72
CA ASP A 118 6.87 11.06 14.62
C ASP A 118 7.92 12.14 14.35
N VAL A 119 8.15 12.48 13.08
CA VAL A 119 8.97 13.64 12.68
C VAL A 119 8.41 14.93 13.28
N LEU A 120 7.11 15.17 13.17
CA LEU A 120 6.46 16.36 13.71
C LEU A 120 6.53 16.41 15.25
N VAL A 121 6.36 15.28 15.94
CA VAL A 121 6.52 15.18 17.40
C VAL A 121 7.93 15.59 17.83
N LEU A 122 8.96 15.14 17.10
CA LEU A 122 10.35 15.53 17.34
C LEU A 122 10.59 17.02 17.07
N GLN A 123 10.07 17.55 15.96
CA GLN A 123 10.19 18.97 15.61
C GLN A 123 9.53 19.91 16.64
N LEU A 124 8.44 19.46 17.26
CA LEU A 124 7.70 20.23 18.27
C LEU A 124 8.22 20.01 19.70
N GLY A 125 9.19 19.11 19.91
CA GLY A 125 9.72 18.78 21.23
C GLY A 125 8.68 18.21 22.19
N SER A 126 7.67 17.50 21.65
CA SER A 126 6.56 16.98 22.44
C SER A 126 6.95 15.70 23.20
N ASP A 127 6.53 15.56 24.45
CA ASP A 127 6.78 14.38 25.29
C ASP A 127 5.74 13.26 25.02
N VAL A 128 5.64 12.85 23.75
CA VAL A 128 4.76 11.76 23.33
C VAL A 128 5.60 10.66 22.69
N PRO A 129 5.40 9.37 23.06
CA PRO A 129 6.15 8.27 22.46
C PRO A 129 6.03 8.22 20.93
N LEU A 130 7.14 7.87 20.27
CA LEU A 130 7.18 7.65 18.83
C LEU A 130 6.49 6.33 18.48
N VAL A 131 5.69 6.34 17.40
CA VAL A 131 4.99 5.16 16.88
C VAL A 131 5.96 4.19 16.21
N ASN A 132 7.02 4.72 15.59
CA ASN A 132 7.99 4.00 14.78
C ASN A 132 9.37 4.04 15.44
N ALA A 133 9.48 3.60 16.69
CA ALA A 133 10.73 3.64 17.47
C ALA A 133 11.94 2.98 16.75
N GLU A 134 11.72 1.90 16.00
CA GLU A 134 12.75 1.24 15.17
C GLU A 134 13.32 2.14 14.06
N HIS A 135 12.63 3.23 13.72
CA HIS A 135 12.98 4.19 12.69
C HIS A 135 13.26 5.59 13.27
N GLU A 136 13.50 5.70 14.58
CA GLU A 136 13.73 6.97 15.26
C GLU A 136 14.88 7.77 14.66
N GLU A 137 16.02 7.13 14.34
CA GLU A 137 17.18 7.81 13.76
C GLU A 137 16.83 8.51 12.44
N ALA A 138 16.09 7.83 11.57
CA ALA A 138 15.62 8.39 10.31
C ALA A 138 14.60 9.53 10.52
N ALA A 139 13.70 9.39 11.50
CA ALA A 139 12.74 10.43 11.85
C ALA A 139 13.45 11.69 12.41
N ARG A 140 14.45 11.50 13.27
CA ARG A 140 15.27 12.57 13.85
C ARG A 140 16.08 13.31 12.78
N SER A 141 16.74 12.58 11.89
CA SER A 141 17.47 13.18 10.77
C SER A 141 16.56 14.02 9.87
N LEU A 142 15.32 13.57 9.61
CA LEU A 142 14.36 14.34 8.84
C LEU A 142 13.81 15.55 9.62
N ALA A 143 13.59 15.40 10.92
CA ALA A 143 13.16 16.48 11.81
C ALA A 143 14.20 17.62 11.86
N GLU A 144 15.49 17.29 11.89
CA GLU A 144 16.60 18.26 11.90
C GLU A 144 16.82 18.96 10.55
N SER A 145 16.48 18.29 9.44
CA SER A 145 16.71 18.80 8.09
C SER A 145 15.49 19.47 7.45
N THR A 146 14.34 19.52 8.13
CA THR A 146 13.11 20.12 7.63
C THR A 146 12.35 20.90 8.70
N THR A 147 11.36 21.70 8.27
CA THR A 147 10.46 22.47 9.14
C THR A 147 9.16 21.72 9.42
N ALA A 148 8.45 22.11 10.47
CA ALA A 148 7.13 21.56 10.79
C ALA A 148 6.13 21.80 9.65
N GLU A 149 6.19 22.96 9.00
CA GLU A 149 5.36 23.31 7.84
C GLU A 149 5.62 22.38 6.65
N GLN A 150 6.88 22.05 6.37
CA GLN A 150 7.23 21.08 5.32
C GLN A 150 6.71 19.67 5.68
N THR A 151 6.81 19.26 6.94
CA THR A 151 6.27 17.97 7.40
C THR A 151 4.74 17.90 7.23
N VAL A 152 4.01 18.96 7.59
CA VAL A 152 2.56 19.03 7.41
C VAL A 152 2.18 18.98 5.94
N ARG A 153 2.85 19.73 5.06
CA ARG A 153 2.60 19.67 3.60
C ARG A 153 2.81 18.25 3.03
N ARG A 154 3.78 17.51 3.56
CA ARG A 154 4.01 16.11 3.18
C ARG A 154 2.87 15.22 3.64
N MET A 155 2.37 15.42 4.87
CA MET A 155 1.19 14.70 5.37
C MET A 155 -0.06 15.00 4.52
N ASP A 156 -0.26 16.26 4.12
CA ASP A 156 -1.36 16.66 3.23
C ASP A 156 -1.25 15.98 1.86
N ALA A 157 -0.05 15.90 1.29
CA ALA A 157 0.19 15.20 0.02
C ALA A 157 -0.12 13.70 0.11
N VAL A 158 0.15 13.06 1.25
CA VAL A 158 -0.26 11.66 1.50
C VAL A 158 -1.78 11.57 1.62
N GLY A 159 -2.43 12.49 2.34
CA GLY A 159 -3.89 12.56 2.45
C GLY A 159 -4.58 12.70 1.09
N GLU A 160 -4.09 13.60 0.25
CA GLU A 160 -4.59 13.83 -1.11
C GLU A 160 -4.43 12.58 -1.98
N ALA A 161 -3.31 11.86 -1.89
CA ALA A 161 -3.09 10.62 -2.63
C ALA A 161 -4.09 9.51 -2.22
N ARG A 162 -4.42 9.41 -0.93
CA ARG A 162 -5.47 8.50 -0.43
C ARG A 162 -6.82 8.83 -1.04
N THR A 163 -7.23 10.11 -1.01
CA THR A 163 -8.49 10.55 -1.64
C THR A 163 -8.51 10.26 -3.14
N ARG A 164 -7.41 10.50 -3.86
CA ARG A 164 -7.30 10.18 -5.30
C ARG A 164 -7.52 8.70 -5.60
N ILE A 165 -6.92 7.82 -4.81
CA ILE A 165 -7.06 6.37 -4.98
C ILE A 165 -8.50 5.91 -4.70
N GLU A 166 -9.16 6.50 -3.70
CA GLU A 166 -10.58 6.24 -3.40
C GLU A 166 -11.50 6.63 -4.56
N VAL A 167 -11.23 7.75 -5.23
CA VAL A 167 -12.02 8.24 -6.39
C VAL A 167 -11.57 7.69 -7.75
N ASN A 168 -10.84 6.56 -7.76
CA ASN A 168 -10.43 5.80 -8.96
C ASN A 168 -9.35 6.45 -9.84
N VAL A 169 -8.50 7.32 -9.30
CA VAL A 169 -7.25 7.68 -9.99
C VAL A 169 -6.37 6.45 -10.14
N ALA A 170 -5.62 6.37 -11.24
CA ALA A 170 -4.64 5.30 -11.46
C ALA A 170 -3.63 5.26 -10.30
N PRO A 171 -3.46 4.11 -9.59
CA PRO A 171 -2.64 4.04 -8.40
C PRO A 171 -1.20 4.53 -8.60
N LEU A 172 -0.57 4.15 -9.71
CA LEU A 172 0.79 4.60 -10.03
C LEU A 172 0.90 6.12 -10.08
N LEU A 173 0.00 6.79 -10.81
CA LEU A 173 0.01 8.24 -10.94
C LEU A 173 -0.22 8.96 -9.59
N ALA A 174 -1.13 8.43 -8.76
CA ALA A 174 -1.39 8.99 -7.44
C ALA A 174 -0.16 8.86 -6.51
N VAL A 175 0.49 7.69 -6.52
CA VAL A 175 1.68 7.42 -5.70
C VAL A 175 2.90 8.22 -6.21
N GLU A 176 3.08 8.36 -7.52
CA GLU A 176 4.13 9.20 -8.12
C GLU A 176 3.97 10.66 -7.67
N ALA A 177 2.77 11.22 -7.83
CA ALA A 177 2.48 12.59 -7.40
C ALA A 177 2.74 12.79 -5.90
N MET A 178 2.33 11.82 -5.07
CA MET A 178 2.61 11.82 -3.64
C MET A 178 4.12 11.86 -3.37
N LEU A 179 4.88 10.88 -3.87
CA LEU A 179 6.31 10.75 -3.56
C LEU A 179 7.13 11.94 -4.10
N ILE A 180 6.73 12.52 -5.23
CA ILE A 180 7.33 13.76 -5.74
C ILE A 180 7.15 14.92 -4.76
N ALA A 181 6.00 15.01 -4.09
CA ALA A 181 5.74 16.03 -3.07
C ALA A 181 6.49 15.77 -1.75
N LEU A 182 6.89 14.52 -1.48
CA LEU A 182 7.64 14.13 -0.29
C LEU A 182 9.12 14.52 -0.31
N ARG A 183 9.65 14.89 -1.47
CA ARG A 183 11.05 15.32 -1.65
C ARG A 183 11.44 16.48 -0.73
N PRO A 184 12.74 16.71 -0.49
CA PRO A 184 13.22 17.97 0.06
C PRO A 184 12.71 19.14 -0.81
N GLN A 185 12.07 20.12 -0.17
CA GLN A 185 11.60 21.35 -0.81
C GLN A 185 12.61 22.44 -0.45
N ALA A 186 13.26 23.03 -1.46
CA ALA A 186 14.20 24.15 -1.28
C ALA A 186 13.47 25.44 -0.89
#